data_AF-A0A0L0N413-F1
#
_entry.id   AF-A0A0L0N413-F1
#
_cell.length_a   1.000
_cell.length_b   1.000
_cell.length_c   1.000
_cell.angle_alpha   90.00
_cell.angle_beta   90.00
_cell.angle_gamma   90.00
#
_symmetry.space_group_name_H-M   'P 1'
#
loop_
_entity.id
_entity.type
_entity.pdbx_description
1 polymer ?
#
loop_
_entity_poly.entity_id
_entity_poly.type
_entity_poly.pdbx_seq_one_letter_code
_entity_poly.pdbx_strand_id
1 'polypeptide(L)'
;MDALLALSDSQHPSSDGLGKAFIPTLLDHFEIHGPHGIHLCYVTVPARGSLSWIKQASYVRVFQLDVARALAAQLVLAVSYVHSHGFVHGDLHLGNVLLRLPPAVACMSDEQICREYGEPRLEPVLRYDGERVPPDVPSHAVLPILLGKPSEDIALFEAKIFLADYGETYSPLREARYISYTPICLQPPETRFESTKPLSFSSDIWTLACSFWEILGQRSLFDGFLATEDDITRDQVEALGVLPAEWWGSWEERLN
;
A
#
# COMPACT_ATOMS: atom_id res chain seq x y z
N MET A 1 -10.18 -17.40 5.32
CA MET A 1 -10.44 -16.52 6.48
C MET A 1 -9.92 -15.17 6.06
N ASP A 2 -10.81 -14.20 5.94
CA ASP A 2 -10.44 -12.83 5.56
C ASP A 2 -9.55 -12.23 6.65
N ALA A 3 -8.37 -11.77 6.23
CA ALA A 3 -7.37 -11.23 7.13
C ALA A 3 -7.81 -9.90 7.74
N LEU A 4 -8.53 -9.04 7.00
CA LEU A 4 -8.99 -7.76 7.53
C LEU A 4 -10.02 -7.97 8.65
N LEU A 5 -11.00 -8.85 8.44
CA LEU A 5 -11.95 -9.26 9.48
C LEU A 5 -11.21 -9.82 10.71
N ALA A 6 -10.24 -10.73 10.49
CA ALA A 6 -9.46 -11.32 11.57
C ALA A 6 -8.67 -10.28 12.40
N LEU A 7 -8.05 -9.32 11.74
CA LEU A 7 -7.22 -8.28 12.36
C LEU A 7 -8.06 -7.21 13.08
N SER A 8 -9.23 -6.88 12.53
CA SER A 8 -10.17 -5.91 13.10
C SER A 8 -10.84 -6.45 14.37
N ASP A 9 -11.33 -7.69 14.33
CA ASP A 9 -12.12 -8.29 15.42
C ASP A 9 -11.27 -8.84 16.58
N SER A 10 -9.96 -8.97 16.38
CA SER A 10 -9.06 -9.51 17.39
C SER A 10 -9.10 -8.70 18.70
N GLN A 11 -9.49 -9.37 19.79
CA GLN A 11 -9.34 -8.89 21.16
C GLN A 11 -8.04 -9.42 21.81
N HIS A 12 -7.09 -9.96 21.03
CA HIS A 12 -5.88 -10.54 21.59
C HIS A 12 -5.17 -9.53 22.51
N PRO A 13 -4.96 -9.85 23.79
CA PRO A 13 -4.11 -9.07 24.67
C PRO A 13 -2.65 -9.38 24.32
N SER A 14 -2.22 -9.03 23.11
CA SER A 14 -0.80 -9.02 22.78
C SER A 14 -0.18 -7.72 23.32
N SER A 15 1.11 -7.76 23.65
CA SER A 15 1.91 -6.56 23.96
C SER A 15 1.90 -5.52 22.83
N ASP A 16 1.43 -5.92 21.64
CA ASP A 16 1.38 -5.17 20.38
C ASP A 16 0.02 -4.48 20.12
N GLY A 17 -0.84 -4.34 21.13
CA GLY A 17 -2.13 -3.65 21.00
C GLY A 17 -2.04 -2.22 20.42
N LEU A 18 -0.86 -1.59 20.44
CA LEU A 18 -0.60 -0.31 19.78
C LEU A 18 -0.71 -0.40 18.25
N GLY A 19 -0.28 -1.51 17.64
CA GLY A 19 -0.31 -1.68 16.18
C GLY A 19 -1.72 -1.79 15.62
N LYS A 20 -2.66 -2.34 16.39
CA LYS A 20 -4.10 -2.39 16.05
C LYS A 20 -4.65 -1.02 15.68
N ALA A 21 -4.16 0.03 16.34
CA ALA A 21 -4.62 1.39 16.07
C ALA A 21 -4.41 1.81 14.62
N PHE A 22 -3.43 1.23 13.91
CA PHE A 22 -3.07 1.54 12.52
C PHE A 22 -3.69 0.58 11.51
N ILE A 23 -4.53 -0.35 11.94
CA ILE A 23 -5.35 -1.19 11.06
C ILE A 23 -6.72 -0.50 10.90
N PRO A 24 -7.26 -0.38 9.66
CA PRO A 24 -8.61 0.13 9.44
C PRO A 24 -9.63 -0.62 10.30
N THR A 25 -10.45 0.12 11.02
CA THR A 25 -11.59 -0.48 11.72
C THR A 25 -12.68 -0.80 10.71
N LEU A 26 -13.15 -2.04 10.72
CA LEU A 26 -14.31 -2.42 9.93
C LEU A 26 -15.58 -1.98 10.66
N LEU A 27 -16.33 -1.09 10.03
CA LEU A 27 -17.59 -0.54 10.55
C LEU A 27 -18.77 -1.44 10.22
N ASP A 28 -18.73 -2.09 9.05
CA ASP A 28 -19.75 -3.02 8.58
C ASP A 28 -19.18 -3.91 7.48
N HIS A 29 -19.83 -5.05 7.23
CA HIS A 29 -19.62 -5.85 6.03
C HIS A 29 -20.95 -6.46 5.57
N PHE A 30 -21.16 -6.47 4.26
CA PHE A 30 -22.39 -6.98 3.67
C PHE A 30 -22.15 -7.48 2.25
N GLU A 31 -23.11 -8.21 1.71
CA GLU A 31 -23.05 -8.73 0.35
C GLU A 31 -24.01 -7.97 -0.56
N ILE A 32 -23.54 -7.58 -1.74
CA ILE A 32 -24.36 -7.02 -2.81
C ILE A 32 -24.54 -8.09 -3.89
N HIS A 33 -25.79 -8.41 -4.21
CA HIS A 33 -26.14 -9.29 -5.32
C HIS A 33 -26.27 -8.47 -6.61
N GLY A 34 -25.26 -8.55 -7.46
CA GLY A 34 -25.20 -7.85 -8.74
C GLY A 34 -25.43 -8.78 -9.94
N PRO A 35 -25.53 -8.21 -11.15
CA PRO A 35 -25.66 -8.99 -12.38
C PRO A 35 -24.46 -9.92 -12.67
N HIS A 36 -23.30 -9.65 -12.04
CA HIS A 36 -22.07 -10.41 -12.23
C HIS A 36 -21.70 -11.33 -11.04
N GLY A 37 -22.59 -11.46 -10.07
CA GLY A 37 -22.40 -12.34 -8.92
C GLY A 37 -22.61 -11.63 -7.59
N ILE A 38 -22.08 -12.24 -6.54
CA ILE A 38 -22.15 -11.72 -5.18
C ILE A 38 -20.84 -10.99 -4.88
N HIS A 39 -20.95 -9.74 -4.44
CA HIS A 39 -19.83 -8.88 -4.12
C HIS A 39 -19.81 -8.65 -2.60
N LEU A 40 -18.77 -9.13 -1.93
CA LEU A 40 -18.53 -8.82 -0.53
C LEU A 40 -18.03 -7.38 -0.41
N CYS A 41 -18.67 -6.59 0.44
CA CYS A 41 -18.40 -5.18 0.65
C CYS A 41 -17.98 -4.94 2.09
N TYR A 42 -16.91 -4.15 2.26
CA TYR A 42 -16.39 -3.72 3.55
C TYR A 42 -16.58 -2.22 3.70
N VAL A 43 -17.10 -1.81 4.86
CA VAL A 43 -17.23 -0.40 5.21
C VAL A 43 -16.15 -0.05 6.21
N THR A 44 -15.29 0.89 5.86
CA THR A 44 -14.22 1.39 6.73
C THR A 44 -14.31 2.91 6.86
N VAL A 45 -13.59 3.46 7.83
CA VAL A 45 -13.45 4.92 7.93
C VAL A 45 -12.70 5.47 6.71
N PRO A 46 -13.15 6.59 6.11
CA PRO A 46 -12.46 7.16 4.96
C PRO A 46 -11.06 7.64 5.35
N ALA A 47 -10.13 7.50 4.40
CA ALA A 47 -8.79 8.05 4.49
C ALA A 47 -8.66 9.29 3.60
N ARG A 48 -7.61 10.08 3.85
CA ARG A 48 -7.29 11.29 3.08
C ARG A 48 -6.71 10.97 1.71
N GLY A 49 -5.85 9.96 1.66
CA GLY A 49 -5.10 9.54 0.47
C GLY A 49 -3.88 8.72 0.86
N SER A 50 -3.32 7.99 -0.09
CA SER A 50 -2.10 7.21 0.13
C SER A 50 -0.88 8.11 0.29
N LEU A 51 0.14 7.65 1.01
CA LEU A 51 1.40 8.39 1.13
C LEU A 51 2.08 8.59 -0.22
N SER A 52 1.94 7.63 -1.15
CA SER A 52 2.42 7.78 -2.52
C SER A 52 1.75 8.96 -3.24
N TRP A 53 0.42 9.07 -3.14
CA TRP A 53 -0.34 10.17 -3.74
C TRP A 53 0.01 11.52 -3.11
N ILE A 54 0.16 11.57 -1.78
CA ILE A 54 0.53 12.78 -1.04
C ILE A 54 1.94 13.26 -1.43
N LYS A 55 2.89 12.34 -1.66
CA LYS A 55 4.21 12.68 -2.21
C LYS A 55 4.13 13.11 -3.67
N GLN A 56 3.32 12.48 -4.51
CA GLN A 56 3.17 12.86 -5.93
C GLN A 56 2.55 14.24 -6.11
N ALA A 57 1.62 14.62 -5.22
CA ALA A 57 1.04 15.96 -5.16
C ALA A 57 2.03 17.04 -4.69
N SER A 58 3.17 16.63 -4.12
CA SER A 58 4.23 17.54 -3.67
C SER A 58 5.26 17.81 -4.75
N TYR A 59 5.74 19.06 -4.79
CA TYR A 59 6.87 19.42 -5.61
C TYR A 59 8.18 18.82 -5.08
N VAL A 60 8.41 18.88 -3.76
CA VAL A 60 9.65 18.40 -3.15
C VAL A 60 9.64 16.89 -2.90
N ARG A 61 8.45 16.27 -2.78
CA ARG A 61 8.20 14.84 -2.56
C ARG A 61 8.84 14.27 -1.28
N VAL A 62 9.08 15.11 -0.29
CA VAL A 62 9.61 14.71 1.02
C VAL A 62 8.68 15.19 2.12
N PHE A 63 8.60 14.41 3.20
CA PHE A 63 7.94 14.84 4.43
C PHE A 63 8.93 15.60 5.30
N GLN A 64 8.43 16.45 6.21
CA GLN A 64 9.25 16.97 7.30
C GLN A 64 9.84 15.81 8.11
N LEU A 65 11.08 15.91 8.57
CA LEU A 65 11.80 14.78 9.16
C LEU A 65 11.06 14.13 10.34
N ASP A 66 10.47 14.93 11.22
CA ASP A 66 9.73 14.39 12.38
C ASP A 66 8.42 13.71 11.96
N VAL A 67 7.79 14.20 10.89
CA VAL A 67 6.62 13.57 10.26
C VAL A 67 7.03 12.23 9.65
N ALA A 68 8.11 12.19 8.86
CA ALA A 68 8.62 10.97 8.25
C ALA A 68 8.93 9.89 9.30
N ARG A 69 9.59 10.27 10.40
CA ARG A 69 9.86 9.38 11.54
C ARG A 69 8.58 8.85 12.18
N ALA A 70 7.58 9.71 12.37
CA ALA A 70 6.30 9.30 12.93
C ALA A 70 5.55 8.33 12.02
N LEU A 71 5.53 8.59 10.71
CA LEU A 71 4.91 7.70 9.70
C LEU A 71 5.61 6.33 9.67
N ALA A 72 6.94 6.32 9.63
CA ALA A 72 7.74 5.09 9.64
C ALA A 72 7.49 4.26 10.91
N ALA A 73 7.54 4.89 12.09
CA ALA A 73 7.29 4.20 13.35
C ALA A 73 5.90 3.54 13.40
N GLN A 74 4.86 4.24 12.92
CA GLN A 74 3.51 3.70 12.86
C GLN A 74 3.39 2.53 11.87
N LEU A 75 4.08 2.59 10.73
CA LEU A 75 4.08 1.51 9.76
C LEU A 75 4.72 0.24 10.32
N VAL A 76 5.84 0.36 11.05
CA VAL A 76 6.42 -0.79 11.78
C VAL A 76 5.44 -1.37 12.79
N LEU A 77 4.75 -0.54 13.56
CA LEU A 77 3.76 -1.03 14.53
C LEU A 77 2.59 -1.75 13.84
N ALA A 78 2.13 -1.25 12.70
CA ALA A 78 1.09 -1.90 11.90
C ALA A 78 1.56 -3.28 11.40
N VAL A 79 2.75 -3.35 10.80
CA VAL A 79 3.30 -4.62 10.28
C VAL A 79 3.57 -5.62 11.41
N SER A 80 4.12 -5.18 12.54
CA SER A 80 4.32 -6.02 13.73
C SER A 80 3.00 -6.64 14.19
N TYR A 81 1.92 -5.84 14.22
CA TYR A 81 0.60 -6.34 14.59
C TYR A 81 0.07 -7.38 13.60
N VAL A 82 0.19 -7.14 12.28
CA VAL A 82 -0.20 -8.11 11.24
C VAL A 82 0.59 -9.43 11.41
N HIS A 83 1.90 -9.35 11.57
CA HIS A 83 2.78 -10.50 11.76
C HIS A 83 2.47 -11.27 13.04
N SER A 84 2.17 -10.57 14.13
CA SER A 84 1.80 -11.20 15.42
C SER A 84 0.51 -12.03 15.34
N HIS A 85 -0.35 -11.76 14.35
CA HIS A 85 -1.57 -12.54 14.07
C HIS A 85 -1.34 -13.68 13.06
N GLY A 86 -0.08 -13.91 12.66
CA GLY A 86 0.30 -14.99 11.75
C GLY A 86 0.00 -14.68 10.28
N PHE A 87 -0.11 -13.40 9.93
CA PHE A 87 -0.33 -12.93 8.57
C PHE A 87 0.89 -12.19 8.02
N VAL A 88 1.08 -12.30 6.71
CA VAL A 88 1.98 -11.49 5.89
C VAL A 88 1.08 -10.60 5.06
N HIS A 89 1.31 -9.29 5.06
CA HIS A 89 0.54 -8.32 4.30
C HIS A 89 0.64 -8.60 2.79
N GLY A 90 1.85 -8.91 2.30
CA GLY A 90 2.06 -9.42 0.94
C GLY A 90 2.16 -8.35 -0.14
N ASP A 91 1.61 -7.15 0.10
CA ASP A 91 1.69 -6.01 -0.81
C ASP A 91 2.01 -4.66 -0.12
N LEU A 92 3.14 -4.58 0.59
CA LEU A 92 3.53 -3.36 1.31
C LEU A 92 4.19 -2.34 0.38
N HIS A 93 3.52 -1.20 0.18
CA HIS A 93 4.08 -0.02 -0.49
C HIS A 93 3.33 1.25 -0.06
N LEU A 94 3.86 2.44 -0.39
CA LEU A 94 3.25 3.71 0.04
C LEU A 94 1.87 4.00 -0.57
N GLY A 95 1.43 3.21 -1.55
CA GLY A 95 0.05 3.24 -2.07
C GLY A 95 -0.95 2.62 -1.10
N ASN A 96 -0.52 1.64 -0.32
CA ASN A 96 -1.33 0.93 0.67
C ASN A 96 -1.19 1.52 2.08
N VAL A 97 -0.35 2.56 2.25
CA VAL A 97 -0.28 3.33 3.50
C VAL A 97 -1.10 4.60 3.35
N LEU A 98 -2.23 4.68 4.03
CA LEU A 98 -3.18 5.77 3.89
C LEU A 98 -3.05 6.77 5.05
N LEU A 99 -2.99 8.06 4.75
CA LEU A 99 -3.06 9.11 5.77
C LEU A 99 -4.51 9.25 6.24
N ARG A 100 -4.73 9.34 7.56
CA ARG A 100 -6.08 9.47 8.12
C ARG A 100 -6.74 10.78 7.69
N LEU A 101 -8.05 10.71 7.49
CA LEU A 101 -8.85 11.88 7.21
C LEU A 101 -8.87 12.81 8.45
N PRO A 102 -8.56 14.10 8.30
CA PRO A 102 -8.66 15.04 9.41
C PRO A 102 -10.10 15.13 9.93
N PRO A 103 -10.33 15.25 11.25
CA PRO A 103 -11.67 15.41 11.81
C PRO A 103 -12.45 16.59 11.21
N ALA A 104 -11.74 17.67 10.86
CA ALA A 104 -12.34 18.83 10.20
C ALA A 104 -13.01 18.47 8.86
N VAL A 105 -12.40 17.57 8.08
CA VAL A 105 -12.96 17.11 6.80
C VAL A 105 -13.99 16.00 7.02
N ALA A 106 -13.76 15.11 7.98
CA ALA A 106 -14.68 14.02 8.30
C ALA A 106 -16.06 14.49 8.78
N CYS A 107 -16.16 15.71 9.31
CA CYS A 107 -17.41 16.32 9.77
C CYS A 107 -18.05 17.27 8.75
N MET A 108 -17.50 17.40 7.54
CA MET A 108 -18.09 18.22 6.48
C MET A 108 -19.32 17.54 5.87
N SER A 109 -20.33 18.33 5.48
CA SER A 109 -21.39 17.86 4.58
C SER A 109 -20.88 17.77 3.14
N ASP A 110 -21.59 17.04 2.29
CA ASP A 110 -21.27 16.91 0.87
C ASP A 110 -21.16 18.29 0.19
N GLU A 111 -22.04 19.24 0.54
CA GLU A 111 -21.99 20.61 -0.02
C GLU A 111 -20.76 21.39 0.46
N GLN A 112 -20.27 21.12 1.67
CA GLN A 112 -19.04 21.72 2.18
C GLN A 112 -17.82 21.14 1.46
N ILE A 113 -17.81 19.82 1.23
CA ILE A 113 -16.75 19.15 0.46
C ILE A 113 -16.70 19.71 -0.97
N CYS A 114 -17.84 19.77 -1.68
CA CYS A 114 -17.90 20.33 -3.03
C CYS A 114 -17.46 21.81 -3.08
N ARG A 115 -17.82 22.60 -2.06
CA ARG A 115 -17.43 24.01 -2.00
C ARG A 115 -15.93 24.19 -1.81
N GLU A 116 -15.30 23.33 -1.01
CA GLU A 116 -13.87 23.44 -0.66
C GLU A 116 -12.97 22.80 -1.73
N TYR A 117 -13.33 21.62 -2.22
CA TYR A 117 -12.50 20.81 -3.13
C TYR A 117 -12.97 20.83 -4.59
N GLY A 118 -14.11 21.46 -4.87
CA GLY A 118 -14.73 21.52 -6.18
C GLY A 118 -15.74 20.40 -6.43
N GLU A 119 -16.57 20.59 -7.45
CA GLU A 119 -17.56 19.60 -7.87
C GLU A 119 -16.89 18.33 -8.44
N PRO A 120 -17.49 17.14 -8.26
CA PRO A 120 -16.99 15.90 -8.83
C PRO A 120 -16.78 16.01 -10.34
N ARG A 121 -15.56 15.73 -10.79
CA ARG A 121 -15.23 15.69 -12.21
C ARG A 121 -15.54 14.31 -12.76
N LEU A 122 -16.36 14.29 -13.81
CA LEU A 122 -16.76 13.08 -14.50
C LEU A 122 -15.99 12.95 -15.82
N GLU A 123 -15.44 11.78 -16.08
CA GLU A 123 -14.88 11.41 -17.37
C GLU A 123 -15.71 10.26 -17.98
N PRO A 124 -16.04 10.32 -19.28
CA PRO A 124 -16.80 9.26 -19.92
C PRO A 124 -15.97 7.97 -19.95
N VAL A 125 -16.59 6.85 -19.59
CA VAL A 125 -16.01 5.53 -19.81
C VAL A 125 -16.14 5.20 -21.30
N LEU A 126 -15.02 4.89 -21.94
CA LEU A 126 -14.96 4.57 -23.36
C LEU A 126 -14.42 3.16 -23.55
N ARG A 127 -15.00 2.41 -24.48
CA ARG A 127 -14.43 1.14 -24.90
C ARG A 127 -13.28 1.38 -25.87
N TYR A 128 -12.25 0.56 -25.77
CA TYR A 128 -11.07 0.64 -26.64
C TYR A 128 -11.42 0.43 -28.13
N ASP A 129 -12.42 -0.41 -28.42
CA ASP A 129 -12.91 -0.67 -29.78
C ASP A 129 -13.88 0.41 -30.31
N GLY A 130 -14.21 1.42 -29.50
CA GLY A 130 -15.12 2.51 -29.87
C GLY A 130 -16.61 2.13 -29.86
N GLU A 131 -16.95 0.90 -29.49
CA GLU A 131 -18.33 0.44 -29.39
C GLU A 131 -19.05 1.04 -28.16
N ARG A 132 -20.37 0.85 -28.10
CA ARG A 132 -21.15 1.31 -26.94
C ARG A 132 -20.77 0.53 -25.68
N VAL A 133 -20.61 1.27 -24.58
CA VAL A 133 -20.45 0.73 -23.23
C VAL A 133 -21.71 -0.07 -22.86
N PRO A 134 -21.57 -1.33 -22.37
CA PRO A 134 -22.70 -2.13 -21.92
C PRO A 134 -23.51 -1.42 -20.81
N PRO A 135 -24.84 -1.64 -20.71
CA PRO A 135 -25.69 -0.96 -19.72
C PRO A 135 -25.33 -1.25 -18.25
N ASP A 136 -24.64 -2.36 -18.01
CA ASP A 136 -24.13 -2.86 -16.73
C ASP A 136 -22.81 -2.20 -16.30
N VAL A 137 -22.16 -1.44 -17.19
CA VAL A 137 -20.93 -0.70 -16.89
C VAL A 137 -21.26 0.79 -16.66
N PRO A 138 -20.74 1.43 -15.61
CA PRO A 138 -20.92 2.86 -15.38
C PRO A 138 -20.51 3.70 -16.60
N SER A 139 -21.36 4.64 -17.00
CA SER A 139 -21.10 5.50 -18.16
C SER A 139 -20.02 6.55 -17.93
N HIS A 140 -19.75 6.88 -16.67
CA HIS A 140 -18.76 7.86 -16.26
C HIS A 140 -17.96 7.33 -15.07
N ALA A 141 -16.67 7.68 -15.04
CA ALA A 141 -15.82 7.55 -13.87
C ALA A 141 -15.74 8.91 -13.15
N VAL A 142 -15.66 8.87 -11.82
CA VAL A 142 -15.39 10.07 -11.01
C VAL A 142 -13.88 10.17 -10.82
N LEU A 143 -13.27 11.28 -11.22
CA LEU A 143 -11.84 11.51 -11.03
C LEU A 143 -11.53 11.74 -9.54
N PRO A 144 -10.43 11.16 -9.03
CA PRO A 144 -10.04 11.36 -7.64
C PRO A 144 -9.61 12.82 -7.41
N ILE A 145 -9.95 13.34 -6.23
CA ILE A 145 -9.51 14.65 -5.74
C ILE A 145 -8.49 14.47 -4.64
N LEU A 146 -7.55 15.41 -4.54
CA LEU A 146 -6.65 15.48 -3.40
C LEU A 146 -7.39 16.14 -2.23
N LEU A 147 -7.86 15.32 -1.27
CA LEU A 147 -8.42 15.80 0.02
C LEU A 147 -7.32 16.31 0.97
N GLY A 148 -6.23 16.78 0.39
CA GLY A 148 -4.87 16.70 0.89
C GLY A 148 -4.10 18.00 0.74
N LYS A 149 -2.99 18.07 1.46
CA LYS A 149 -1.93 19.03 1.17
C LYS A 149 -0.66 18.28 0.79
N PRO A 150 0.26 18.93 0.08
CA PRO A 150 1.58 18.37 -0.26
C PRO A 150 2.30 17.77 0.96
N SER A 151 3.17 16.77 0.73
CA SER A 151 3.90 16.05 1.78
C SER A 151 4.70 16.97 2.72
N GLU A 152 5.26 18.06 2.22
CA GLU A 152 6.06 19.03 2.98
C GLU A 152 5.24 19.85 3.97
N ASP A 153 3.93 19.96 3.74
CA ASP A 153 3.00 20.74 4.56
C ASP A 153 2.30 19.89 5.62
N ILE A 154 2.40 18.55 5.58
CA ILE A 154 1.82 17.66 6.58
C ILE A 154 2.42 17.98 7.95
N ALA A 155 1.57 18.34 8.91
CA ALA A 155 2.01 18.61 10.28
C ALA A 155 2.13 17.29 11.06
N LEU A 156 3.00 17.28 12.08
CA LEU A 156 3.24 16.10 12.90
C LEU A 156 1.97 15.52 13.55
N PHE A 157 1.03 16.36 13.99
CA PHE A 157 -0.22 15.89 14.59
C PHE A 157 -1.20 15.25 13.58
N GLU A 158 -1.04 15.54 12.29
CA GLU A 158 -1.80 14.95 11.18
C GLU A 158 -1.16 13.66 10.66
N ALA A 159 0.10 13.39 11.02
CA ALA A 159 0.85 12.22 10.60
C ALA A 159 0.32 10.95 11.29
N LYS A 160 -0.89 10.53 10.93
CA LYS A 160 -1.56 9.33 11.44
C LYS A 160 -1.94 8.46 10.25
N ILE A 161 -1.60 7.19 10.29
CA ILE A 161 -1.84 6.29 9.15
C ILE A 161 -2.88 5.21 9.44
N PHE A 162 -3.34 4.60 8.35
CA PHE A 162 -3.84 3.24 8.28
C PHE A 162 -3.01 2.44 7.28
N LEU A 163 -2.71 1.19 7.61
CA LEU A 163 -2.24 0.20 6.64
C LEU A 163 -3.46 -0.45 6.00
N ALA A 164 -3.65 -0.25 4.70
CA ALA A 164 -4.83 -0.67 3.95
C ALA A 164 -4.47 -1.72 2.90
N ASP A 165 -5.51 -2.20 2.22
CA ASP A 165 -5.45 -3.20 1.16
C ASP A 165 -4.86 -4.56 1.60
N TYR A 166 -5.74 -5.40 2.13
CA TYR A 166 -5.41 -6.75 2.57
C TYR A 166 -5.71 -7.81 1.49
N GLY A 167 -5.89 -7.40 0.23
CA GLY A 167 -6.23 -8.31 -0.87
C GLY A 167 -5.16 -9.39 -1.10
N GLU A 168 -3.90 -9.04 -0.85
CA GLU A 168 -2.75 -9.95 -0.98
C GLU A 168 -2.26 -10.54 0.36
N THR A 169 -3.01 -10.31 1.44
CA THR A 169 -2.65 -10.82 2.76
C THR A 169 -2.90 -12.33 2.86
N TYR A 170 -1.92 -13.05 3.40
CA TYR A 170 -2.00 -14.50 3.55
C TYR A 170 -1.32 -14.97 4.83
N SER A 171 -1.58 -16.22 5.23
CA SER A 171 -0.91 -16.85 6.36
C SER A 171 0.06 -17.92 5.84
N PRO A 172 1.38 -17.77 6.03
CA PRO A 172 2.37 -18.76 5.60
C PRO A 172 2.16 -20.16 6.22
N LEU A 173 1.41 -20.25 7.34
CA LEU A 173 1.04 -21.53 7.96
C LEU A 173 -0.09 -22.26 7.22
N ARG A 174 -0.88 -21.54 6.41
CA ARG A 174 -2.08 -22.05 5.73
C ARG A 174 -1.90 -22.15 4.22
N GLU A 175 -1.08 -21.28 3.65
CA GLU A 175 -0.89 -21.14 2.21
C GLU A 175 0.57 -20.84 1.88
N ALA A 176 1.08 -21.46 0.82
CA ALA A 176 2.40 -21.17 0.26
C ALA A 176 2.24 -20.25 -0.96
N ARG A 177 2.89 -19.09 -0.93
CA ARG A 177 2.95 -18.15 -2.06
C ARG A 177 4.37 -18.04 -2.57
N TYR A 178 4.54 -18.09 -3.89
CA TYR A 178 5.86 -18.05 -4.54
C TYR A 178 6.05 -16.79 -5.39
N ILE A 179 4.98 -16.03 -5.61
CA ILE A 179 4.96 -14.82 -6.43
C ILE A 179 4.72 -13.64 -5.50
N SER A 180 5.51 -12.58 -5.65
CA SER A 180 5.24 -11.29 -5.02
C SER A 180 4.40 -10.45 -5.97
N TYR A 181 3.34 -9.85 -5.42
CA TYR A 181 2.50 -8.90 -6.16
C TYR A 181 2.90 -7.44 -5.94
N THR A 182 3.93 -7.20 -5.11
CA THR A 182 4.47 -5.85 -4.93
C THR A 182 5.08 -5.30 -6.23
N PRO A 183 5.10 -3.95 -6.39
CA PRO A 183 5.84 -3.30 -7.46
C PRO A 183 7.28 -3.83 -7.57
N ILE A 184 7.78 -4.00 -8.79
CA ILE A 184 9.08 -4.65 -9.06
C ILE A 184 10.24 -4.05 -8.25
N CYS A 185 10.27 -2.73 -8.06
CA CYS A 185 11.30 -2.02 -7.30
C CYS A 185 11.22 -2.22 -5.79
N LEU A 186 10.21 -2.93 -5.29
CA LEU A 186 10.03 -3.27 -3.88
C LEU A 186 10.16 -4.77 -3.63
N GLN A 187 10.23 -5.58 -4.69
CA GLN A 187 10.30 -7.03 -4.56
C GLN A 187 11.62 -7.45 -3.88
N PRO A 188 11.54 -8.40 -2.92
CA PRO A 188 12.72 -8.89 -2.24
C PRO A 188 13.51 -9.85 -3.14
N PRO A 189 14.86 -9.90 -3.05
CA PRO A 189 15.70 -10.65 -3.97
C PRO A 189 15.36 -12.15 -4.03
N GLU A 190 14.82 -12.74 -2.96
CA GLU A 190 14.38 -14.12 -2.97
C GLU A 190 13.25 -14.41 -4.00
N THR A 191 12.45 -13.42 -4.42
CA THR A 191 11.43 -13.63 -5.47
C THR A 191 12.07 -14.07 -6.77
N ARG A 192 13.26 -13.54 -7.06
CA ARG A 192 14.01 -13.85 -8.27
C ARG A 192 14.87 -15.10 -8.09
N PHE A 193 15.62 -15.17 -6.99
CA PHE A 193 16.67 -16.17 -6.82
C PHE A 193 16.24 -17.45 -6.08
N GLU A 194 15.09 -17.43 -5.40
CA GLU A 194 14.57 -18.57 -4.64
C GLU A 194 13.14 -18.93 -5.05
N SER A 195 12.84 -18.96 -6.35
CA SER A 195 11.49 -19.19 -6.90
C SER A 195 10.79 -20.48 -6.46
N THR A 196 11.52 -21.44 -5.90
CA THR A 196 10.98 -22.70 -5.36
C THR A 196 10.72 -22.67 -3.86
N LYS A 197 11.08 -21.59 -3.16
CA LYS A 197 10.79 -21.38 -1.75
C LYS A 197 9.63 -20.39 -1.59
N PRO A 198 8.67 -20.66 -0.70
CA PRO A 198 7.57 -19.75 -0.49
C PRO A 198 8.03 -18.49 0.23
N LEU A 199 7.45 -17.36 -0.17
CA LEU A 199 7.57 -16.08 0.52
C LEU A 199 7.00 -16.19 1.93
N SER A 200 7.55 -15.39 2.83
CA SER A 200 7.21 -15.41 4.25
C SER A 200 7.21 -14.01 4.85
N PHE A 201 7.13 -13.90 6.18
CA PHE A 201 7.24 -12.65 6.91
C PHE A 201 8.47 -11.82 6.50
N SER A 202 9.58 -12.45 6.10
CA SER A 202 10.78 -11.75 5.63
C SER A 202 10.53 -10.85 4.41
N SER A 203 9.61 -11.24 3.53
CA SER A 203 9.28 -10.49 2.32
C SER A 203 8.56 -9.18 2.65
N ASP A 204 7.73 -9.16 3.69
CA ASP A 204 7.18 -7.93 4.26
C ASP A 204 8.27 -7.06 4.93
N ILE A 205 9.26 -7.66 5.58
CA ILE A 205 10.35 -6.89 6.22
C ILE A 205 11.20 -6.17 5.17
N TRP A 206 11.45 -6.79 4.03
CA TRP A 206 12.16 -6.15 2.91
C TRP A 206 11.36 -4.98 2.32
N THR A 207 10.09 -5.21 1.99
CA THR A 207 9.20 -4.18 1.41
C THR A 207 8.94 -3.04 2.40
N LEU A 208 8.90 -3.34 3.70
CA LEU A 208 8.90 -2.35 4.78
C LEU A 208 10.17 -1.49 4.79
N ALA A 209 11.35 -2.10 4.64
CA ALA A 209 12.62 -1.35 4.57
C ALA A 209 12.67 -0.43 3.35
N CYS A 210 12.19 -0.90 2.19
CA CYS A 210 12.08 -0.07 0.99
C CYS A 210 11.07 1.09 1.20
N SER A 211 9.92 0.80 1.81
CA SER A 211 8.92 1.82 2.16
C SER A 211 9.45 2.84 3.16
N PHE A 212 10.29 2.43 4.11
CA PHE A 212 10.98 3.29 5.06
C PHE A 212 11.91 4.28 4.37
N TRP A 213 12.73 3.78 3.45
CA TRP A 213 13.57 4.62 2.62
C TRP A 213 12.72 5.63 1.85
N GLU A 214 11.64 5.19 1.22
CA GLU A 214 10.77 6.07 0.45
C GLU A 214 10.05 7.12 1.32
N ILE A 215 9.70 6.81 2.58
CA ILE A 215 9.12 7.80 3.51
C ILE A 215 10.14 8.90 3.83
N LEU A 216 11.40 8.52 4.10
CA LEU A 216 12.47 9.45 4.50
C LEU A 216 13.08 10.20 3.31
N GLY A 217 13.14 9.54 2.15
CA GLY A 217 13.79 10.00 0.94
C GLY A 217 12.82 10.63 -0.06
N GLN A 218 13.40 11.18 -1.13
CA GLN A 218 12.61 11.77 -2.22
C GLN A 218 12.13 10.73 -3.24
N ARG A 219 12.87 9.62 -3.39
CA ARG A 219 12.65 8.56 -4.37
C ARG A 219 12.64 7.19 -3.69
N SER A 220 12.16 6.19 -4.40
CA SER A 220 12.28 4.78 -4.01
C SER A 220 13.75 4.37 -3.87
N LEU A 221 14.02 3.32 -3.09
CA LEU A 221 15.38 2.82 -2.85
C LEU A 221 16.02 2.28 -4.13
N PHE A 222 15.22 1.57 -4.94
CA PHE A 222 15.57 1.06 -6.25
C PHE A 222 14.65 1.72 -7.29
N ASP A 223 15.17 2.06 -8.48
CA ASP A 223 14.39 2.80 -9.49
C ASP A 223 13.50 1.85 -10.29
N GLY A 224 12.18 1.97 -10.14
CA GLY A 224 11.21 1.14 -10.86
C GLY A 224 10.78 1.69 -12.21
N PHE A 225 11.25 2.86 -12.63
CA PHE A 225 10.77 3.49 -13.86
C PHE A 225 11.26 2.75 -15.10
N LEU A 226 10.35 1.99 -15.74
CA LEU A 226 10.65 1.13 -16.90
C LEU A 226 11.79 0.12 -16.65
N ALA A 227 11.99 -0.25 -15.39
CA ALA A 227 13.05 -1.14 -14.97
C ALA A 227 12.72 -2.61 -15.26
N THR A 228 13.74 -3.36 -15.64
CA THR A 228 13.72 -4.83 -15.70
C THR A 228 14.11 -5.43 -14.34
N GLU A 229 13.93 -6.75 -14.18
CA GLU A 229 14.42 -7.45 -13.00
C GLU A 229 15.96 -7.31 -12.84
N ASP A 230 16.69 -7.21 -13.95
CA ASP A 230 18.15 -7.04 -13.97
C ASP A 230 18.58 -5.66 -13.50
N ASP A 231 17.84 -4.62 -13.89
CA ASP A 231 18.06 -3.26 -13.40
C ASP A 231 17.85 -3.19 -11.88
N ILE A 232 16.76 -3.79 -11.38
CA ILE A 232 16.50 -3.84 -9.93
C ILE A 232 17.57 -4.63 -9.19
N THR A 233 18.01 -5.77 -9.74
CA THR A 233 19.07 -6.59 -9.12
C THR A 233 20.39 -5.82 -9.04
N ARG A 234 20.70 -5.04 -10.08
CA ARG A 234 21.88 -4.16 -10.13
C ARG A 234 21.80 -3.07 -9.06
N ASP A 235 20.66 -2.39 -8.94
CA ASP A 235 20.45 -1.38 -7.90
C ASP A 235 20.59 -1.98 -6.49
N GLN A 236 20.06 -3.18 -6.27
CA GLN A 236 20.22 -3.92 -5.01
C GLN A 236 21.69 -4.19 -4.69
N VAL A 237 22.48 -4.61 -5.68
CA VAL A 237 23.92 -4.88 -5.53
C VAL A 237 24.71 -3.60 -5.28
N GLU A 238 24.38 -2.51 -5.98
CA GLU A 238 25.02 -1.21 -5.79
C GLU A 238 24.77 -0.66 -4.38
N ALA A 239 23.53 -0.81 -3.87
CA ALA A 239 23.15 -0.31 -2.55
C ALA A 239 23.62 -1.20 -1.39
N LEU A 240 23.56 -2.53 -1.54
CA LEU A 240 23.71 -3.49 -0.43
C LEU A 240 24.97 -4.37 -0.54
N GLY A 241 25.67 -4.31 -1.67
CA GLY A 241 26.83 -5.14 -1.97
C GLY A 241 26.47 -6.43 -2.69
N VAL A 242 27.50 -7.25 -2.94
CA VAL A 242 27.39 -8.47 -3.74
C VAL A 242 26.44 -9.49 -3.09
N LEU A 243 25.58 -10.09 -3.91
CA LEU A 243 24.63 -11.14 -3.49
C LEU A 243 25.36 -12.37 -2.93
N PRO A 244 24.66 -13.21 -2.15
CA PRO A 244 25.15 -14.54 -1.77
C PRO A 244 25.67 -15.32 -3.00
N ALA A 245 26.73 -16.11 -2.81
CA ALA A 245 27.47 -16.74 -3.91
C ALA A 245 26.60 -17.56 -4.88
N GLU A 246 25.58 -18.26 -4.37
CA GLU A 246 24.63 -19.03 -5.18
C GLU A 246 23.79 -18.11 -6.08
N TRP A 247 23.22 -17.04 -5.51
CA TRP A 247 22.43 -16.06 -6.25
C TRP A 247 23.30 -15.30 -7.25
N TRP A 248 24.48 -14.84 -6.82
CA TRP A 248 25.45 -14.16 -7.67
C TRP A 248 25.89 -15.03 -8.86
N GLY A 249 26.16 -16.31 -8.62
CA GLY A 249 26.53 -17.26 -9.68
C GLY A 249 25.43 -17.48 -10.71
N SER A 250 24.16 -17.44 -10.27
CA SER A 250 22.97 -17.66 -11.10
C SER A 250 22.52 -16.44 -11.91
N TRP A 251 22.97 -15.23 -11.56
CA TRP A 251 22.63 -14.02 -12.30
C TRP A 251 23.51 -13.86 -13.56
N GLU A 252 22.96 -14.16 -14.74
CA GLU A 252 23.71 -14.14 -16.02
C GLU A 252 24.11 -12.72 -16.45
N GLU A 253 23.22 -11.74 -16.28
CA GLU A 253 23.41 -10.33 -16.69
C GLU A 253 24.33 -9.53 -15.76
N ARG A 254 24.94 -10.15 -14.75
CA ARG A 254 25.82 -9.48 -13.76
C ARG A 254 27.06 -8.81 -14.34
N LEU A 255 27.41 -9.12 -15.60
CA LEU A 255 28.60 -8.62 -16.30
C LEU A 255 28.28 -7.55 -17.37
N ASN A 256 27.00 -7.24 -17.58
CA ASN A 256 26.50 -6.30 -18.59
C ASN A 256 26.12 -4.96 -17.97
#